data_AF-A0A0E9UWR1-F1
#
_entry.id   AF-A0A0E9UWR1-F1
#
_cell.length_a   1.000
_cell.length_b   1.000
_cell.length_c   1.000
_cell.angle_alpha   90.00
_cell.angle_beta   90.00
_cell.angle_gamma   90.00
#
_symmetry.space_group_name_H-M   'P 1'
#
loop_
_entity.id
_entity.type
_entity.pdbx_description
1 polymer ?
#
loop_
_entity_poly.entity_id
_entity_poly.type
_entity_poly.pdbx_seq_one_letter_code
_entity_poly.pdbx_strand_id
1 'polypeptide(L)' 'MKTFVIKLIESLLGRNSKFAVMQYSAQFQTVFDFKTFKKNSDWRGQINDIIQLSQTTHTPTAISKVV' A
#
# COMPACT_ATOMS: atom_id res chain seq x y z
N MET A 1 -10.88 -2.36 2.76
CA MET A 1 -9.64 -2.57 1.97
C MET A 1 -8.41 -2.87 2.82
N LYS A 2 -8.07 -2.08 3.85
CA LYS A 2 -6.89 -2.31 4.71
C LYS A 2 -6.73 -3.77 5.19
N THR A 3 -7.78 -4.33 5.78
CA THR A 3 -7.79 -5.72 6.29
C THR A 3 -7.45 -6.76 5.21
N PHE A 4 -7.93 -6.56 3.98
CA PHE A 4 -7.61 -7.46 2.87
C PHE A 4 -6.12 -7.39 2.53
N VAL A 5 -5.56 -6.18 2.39
CA VAL A 5 -4.13 -5.98 2.08
C VAL A 5 -3.25 -6.58 3.18
N ILE A 6 -3.60 -6.37 4.45
CA ILE A 6 -2.87 -6.94 5.60
C ILE A 6 -2.87 -8.47 5.51
N LYS A 7 -4.05 -9.10 5.35
CA LYS A 7 -4.15 -10.56 5.24
C LYS A 7 -3.41 -11.12 4.02
N LEU A 8 -3.41 -10.40 2.90
CA LEU A 8 -2.64 -10.77 1.71
C LEU A 8 -1.13 -10.77 2.01
N ILE A 9 -0.61 -9.68 2.58
CA ILE A 9 0.81 -9.60 2.96
C ILE A 9 1.14 -10.73 3.93
N GLU A 10 0.32 -10.95 4.97
CA GLU A 10 0.51 -12.03 5.95
C GLU A 10 0.58 -13.41 5.30
N SER A 11 -0.29 -13.72 4.35
CA SER A 11 -0.29 -15.01 3.64
C SER A 11 0.94 -15.26 2.78
N LEU A 12 1.65 -14.18 2.43
CA LEU A 12 2.82 -14.20 1.56
C LEU A 12 4.12 -13.85 2.31
N LEU A 13 4.05 -13.47 3.58
CA LEU A 13 5.22 -13.23 4.42
C LEU A 13 6.07 -14.50 4.53
N GLY A 14 7.37 -14.36 4.30
CA GLY A 14 8.30 -15.51 4.30
C GLY A 14 8.43 -16.22 2.94
N ARG A 15 7.65 -15.84 1.94
CA ARG A 15 7.94 -16.16 0.52
C ARG A 15 8.88 -15.12 -0.06
N ASN A 16 9.39 -15.37 -1.26
CA ASN A 16 10.18 -14.40 -2.03
C ASN A 16 9.29 -13.31 -2.65
N SER A 17 8.54 -12.60 -1.80
CA SER A 17 7.59 -11.56 -2.19
C SER A 17 7.98 -10.23 -1.54
N LYS A 18 7.88 -9.15 -2.31
CA LYS A 18 7.98 -7.76 -1.82
C LYS A 18 6.69 -7.02 -2.12
N PHE A 19 6.38 -6.02 -1.32
CA PHE A 19 5.13 -5.26 -1.42
C PHE A 19 5.42 -3.77 -1.53
N ALA A 20 4.54 -3.10 -2.26
CA ALA A 20 4.40 -1.65 -2.28
C ALA A 20 2.91 -1.34 -2.12
N VAL A 21 2.58 -0.29 -1.38
CA VAL A 21 1.20 0.14 -1.14
C VAL A 21 1.12 1.63 -1.38
N MET A 22 0.24 2.02 -2.30
CA MET A 22 -0.14 3.40 -2.55
C MET A 22 -1.66 3.51 -2.42
N GLN A 23 -2.14 4.51 -1.67
CA GLN A 23 -3.53 4.93 -1.77
C GLN A 23 -3.67 6.07 -2.76
N TYR A 24 -4.83 6.16 -3.43
CA TYR A 24 -5.10 7.22 -4.38
C TYR A 24 -6.54 7.74 -4.26
N SER A 25 -6.70 8.99 -4.67
CA SER A 25 -7.96 9.71 -4.86
C SER A 25 -7.66 10.82 -5.88
N ALA A 26 -7.89 12.10 -5.56
CA ALA A 26 -7.29 13.20 -6.31
C ALA A 26 -5.80 13.38 -5.97
N GLN A 27 -5.41 12.94 -4.78
CA GLN A 27 -4.04 12.87 -4.29
C GLN A 27 -3.52 11.42 -4.33
N PHE A 28 -2.21 11.25 -4.33
CA PHE A 28 -1.53 9.94 -4.37
C PHE A 28 -0.55 9.88 -3.19
N GLN A 29 -0.65 8.85 -2.37
CA GLN A 29 0.20 8.69 -1.19
C GLN A 29 0.80 7.29 -1.16
N THR A 30 2.11 7.22 -1.35
CA THR A 30 2.89 6.00 -1.14
C THR A 30 3.04 5.77 0.36
N VAL A 31 2.50 4.65 0.85
CA VAL A 31 2.62 4.22 2.24
C VAL A 31 3.99 3.59 2.45
N PHE A 32 4.37 2.69 1.55
CA PHE A 32 5.72 2.14 1.40
C PHE A 32 5.91 1.58 -0.02
N ASP A 33 7.16 1.42 -0.43
CA ASP A 33 7.57 0.87 -1.72
C ASP A 33 8.44 -0.39 -1.54
N PHE A 34 8.88 -1.00 -2.65
CA PHE A 34 9.69 -2.22 -2.60
C PHE A 34 11.08 -2.05 -1.94
N LYS A 35 11.59 -0.81 -1.83
CA LYS A 35 12.87 -0.49 -1.17
C LYS A 35 12.65 -0.27 0.33
N THR A 36 11.56 0.36 0.72
CA THR A 36 11.25 0.68 2.12
C THR A 36 10.53 -0.46 2.84
N PHE A 37 9.85 -1.35 2.13
CA PHE A 37 9.24 -2.55 2.70
C PHE A 37 10.30 -3.49 3.29
N LYS A 38 10.19 -3.72 4.60
CA LYS A 38 11.00 -4.71 5.33
C LYS A 38 10.09 -5.66 6.08
N LYS A 39 10.31 -6.96 5.95
CA LYS A 39 9.52 -8.01 6.63
C LYS A 39 9.38 -7.76 8.15
N ASN A 40 10.46 -7.31 8.78
CA ASN A 40 10.53 -7.09 10.24
C ASN A 40 10.31 -5.62 10.63
N SER A 41 9.71 -4.80 9.76
CA SER A 41 9.29 -3.43 10.09
C SER A 41 7.80 -3.37 10.43
N ASP A 42 7.34 -2.23 10.94
CA ASP A 42 5.93 -1.99 11.25
C ASP A 42 5.07 -1.65 10.01
N TRP A 43 5.18 -2.46 8.96
CA TRP A 43 4.36 -2.30 7.75
C TRP A 43 2.86 -2.45 8.05
N ARG A 44 2.49 -3.22 9.09
CA ARG A 44 1.10 -3.40 9.52
C ARG A 44 0.54 -2.14 10.16
N GLY A 45 1.29 -1.49 11.06
CA GLY A 45 0.95 -0.18 11.61
C GLY A 45 0.79 0.87 10.52
N GLN A 46 1.73 0.94 9.59
CA GLN A 46 1.67 1.86 8.43
C GLN A 46 0.38 1.70 7.60
N ILE A 47 -0.13 0.48 7.40
CA ILE A 47 -1.42 0.27 6.72
C ILE A 47 -2.60 0.69 7.59
N ASN A 48 -2.56 0.38 8.89
CA ASN A 48 -3.62 0.77 9.81
C ASN A 48 -3.75 2.29 9.92
N ASP A 49 -2.63 3.01 9.84
CA ASP A 49 -2.56 4.47 9.93
C ASP A 49 -2.98 5.20 8.65
N ILE A 50 -3.26 4.47 7.55
CA ILE A 50 -3.75 5.08 6.30
C ILE A 50 -5.06 5.84 6.56
N ILE A 51 -5.04 7.16 6.48
CA ILE A 51 -6.26 7.96 6.53
C ILE A 51 -6.89 7.96 5.13
N GLN A 52 -8.17 7.57 5.03
CA GLN A 52 -8.87 7.52 3.75
C GLN A 52 -8.99 8.92 3.14
N LEU A 53 -8.58 9.03 1.88
CA LEU A 53 -8.80 10.24 1.08
C LEU A 53 -10.25 10.28 0.57
N SER A 54 -10.95 11.39 0.80
CA SER A 54 -12.38 11.57 0.46
C SER A 54 -12.63 12.46 -0.76
N GLN A 55 -11.67 12.56 -1.68
CA GLN A 55 -11.75 13.42 -2.87
C GLN A 55 -12.20 12.62 -4.10
N THR A 56 -11.87 13.07 -5.32
CA THR A 56 -12.22 12.41 -6.59
C THR A 56 -11.45 11.11 -6.82
N THR A 57 -11.69 10.45 -7.95
CA THR A 57 -11.08 9.16 -8.28
C THR A 57 -10.25 9.25 -9.56
N HIS A 58 -8.94 9.50 -9.45
CA HIS A 58 -8.03 9.60 -10.60
C HIS A 58 -7.35 8.26 -10.93
N THR A 59 -8.14 7.20 -11.19
CA THR A 59 -7.63 5.85 -11.43
C THR A 59 -6.61 5.74 -12.56
N PRO A 60 -6.84 6.31 -13.76
CA PRO A 60 -5.86 6.20 -14.86
C PRO A 60 -4.50 6.80 -14.48
N THR A 61 -4.53 7.96 -13.81
CA THR A 61 -3.32 8.63 -13.31
C THR A 61 -2.65 7.84 -12.20
N ALA A 62 -3.41 7.19 -11.31
CA ALA A 62 -2.87 6.33 -10.26
C ALA A 62 -2.09 5.15 -10.85
N ILE A 63 -2.67 4.48 -11.87
CA ILE A 63 -2.01 3.38 -12.59
C ILE A 63 -0.72 3.87 -13.25
N SER A 64 -0.77 4.99 -13.97
CA SER A 64 0.42 5.56 -14.63
C SER A 64 1.56 5.94 -13.66
N LYS A 65 1.26 6.15 -12.37
CA LYS A 65 2.26 6.49 -11.35
C LYS A 65 2.95 5.29 -10.72
N VAL A 66 2.34 4.10 -10.79
CA VAL A 66 2.87 2.88 -10.16
C VAL A 66 3.52 1.90 -11.15
N VAL A 67 3.42 2.18 -12.45
CA VAL A 67 4.02 1.42 -13.55
C VAL A 67 5.39 1.98 -13.91
#